data_AF-A0A5B0KID3-F1
#
_entry.id   AF-A0A5B0KID3-F1
#
_cell.length_a   1.000
_cell.length_b   1.000
_cell.length_c   1.000
_cell.angle_alpha   90.00
_cell.angle_beta   90.00
_cell.angle_gamma   90.00
#
_symmetry.space_group_name_H-M   'P 1'
#
loop_
_entity.id
_entity.type
_entity.pdbx_description
1 polymer ?
#
loop_
_entity_poly.entity_id
_entity_poly.type
_entity_poly.pdbx_seq_one_letter_code
_entity_poly.pdbx_strand_id
1 'polypeptide(L)'
;MVLLGTLKPLAGIPPFTTARDLVRRVGTDCAVEVDGNAYSVPWRLIGERVRVMVEAGTLRVLHAGREVAVHAELKGRHGRSMQDVHLAGVAGADGRPVRVARPE
;
A
#
# COMPACT_ATOMS: atom_id res chain seq x y z
N MET A 1 -47.73 -12.57 -11.28
CA MET A 1 -46.92 -12.79 -10.06
C MET A 1 -45.68 -13.57 -10.47
N VAL A 2 -44.55 -12.90 -10.66
CA VAL A 2 -43.32 -13.52 -11.18
C VAL A 2 -42.42 -13.86 -9.99
N LEU A 3 -42.11 -15.15 -9.77
CA LEU A 3 -41.13 -15.55 -8.76
C LEU A 3 -39.74 -15.07 -9.20
N LEU A 4 -39.22 -14.04 -8.52
CA LEU A 4 -37.81 -13.67 -8.58
C LEU A 4 -37.03 -14.70 -7.73
N GLY A 5 -36.45 -15.70 -8.39
CA GLY A 5 -35.57 -16.66 -7.73
C GLY A 5 -34.27 -15.98 -7.30
N THR A 6 -34.05 -15.86 -5.99
CA THR A 6 -32.79 -15.40 -5.42
C THR A 6 -31.76 -16.52 -5.42
N LEU A 7 -30.57 -16.23 -5.94
CA LEU A 7 -29.45 -17.17 -5.92
C LEU A 7 -29.01 -17.40 -4.47
N LYS A 8 -28.86 -18.67 -4.09
CA LYS A 8 -28.34 -19.07 -2.78
C LYS A 8 -26.81 -19.16 -2.85
N PRO A 9 -26.07 -18.60 -1.87
CA PRO A 9 -24.62 -18.79 -1.77
C PRO A 9 -24.29 -20.29 -1.69
N LEU A 10 -23.19 -20.70 -2.34
CA LEU A 10 -22.73 -22.09 -2.30
C LEU A 10 -22.03 -22.33 -0.95
N ALA A 11 -22.67 -23.14 -0.09
CA ALA A 11 -22.20 -23.38 1.27
C ALA A 11 -20.74 -23.89 1.29
N GLY A 12 -19.91 -23.26 2.12
CA GLY A 12 -18.51 -23.66 2.33
C GLY A 12 -17.51 -23.11 1.30
N ILE A 13 -17.95 -22.38 0.27
CA ILE A 13 -17.03 -21.71 -0.66
C ILE A 13 -16.85 -20.26 -0.20
N PRO A 14 -15.62 -19.82 0.10
CA PRO A 14 -15.37 -18.42 0.43
C PRO A 14 -15.79 -17.51 -0.75
N PRO A 15 -16.27 -16.30 -0.48
CA PRO A 15 -16.65 -15.37 -1.54
C PRO A 15 -15.51 -15.19 -2.55
N PHE A 16 -15.86 -15.12 -3.82
CA PHE A 16 -14.93 -14.69 -4.87
C PHE A 16 -14.39 -13.31 -4.48
N THR A 17 -13.09 -13.26 -4.18
CA THR A 17 -12.41 -12.03 -3.83
C THR A 17 -11.79 -11.46 -5.09
N THR A 18 -12.02 -10.17 -5.34
CA THR A 18 -11.36 -9.47 -6.43
C THR A 18 -9.87 -9.38 -6.12
N ALA A 19 -9.06 -10.11 -6.87
CA ALA A 19 -7.61 -10.00 -6.86
C ALA A 19 -7.17 -9.11 -8.02
N ARG A 20 -6.24 -8.19 -7.76
CA ARG A 20 -5.65 -7.30 -8.76
C ARG A 20 -4.14 -7.41 -8.71
N ASP A 21 -3.53 -7.50 -9.88
CA ASP A 21 -2.09 -7.64 -10.04
C ASP A 21 -1.60 -6.53 -10.96
N LEU A 22 -0.77 -5.63 -10.42
CA LEU A 22 -0.38 -4.39 -11.05
C LEU A 22 1.14 -4.28 -11.07
N VAL A 23 1.69 -3.61 -12.08
CA VAL A 23 3.08 -3.13 -12.05
C VAL A 23 3.07 -1.62 -11.86
N ARG A 24 3.77 -1.15 -10.81
CA ARG A 24 3.86 0.28 -10.48
C ARG A 24 5.32 0.69 -10.38
N ARG A 25 5.60 1.93 -10.75
CA ARG A 25 6.90 2.55 -10.52
C ARG A 25 6.86 3.23 -9.15
N VAL A 26 7.92 3.07 -8.37
CA VAL A 26 8.07 3.78 -7.09
C VAL A 26 8.38 5.25 -7.35
N GLY A 27 7.58 6.14 -6.77
CA GLY A 27 7.74 7.58 -6.84
C GLY A 27 8.93 8.09 -6.02
N THR A 28 9.29 9.35 -6.24
CA THR A 28 10.38 10.03 -5.52
C THR A 28 10.08 10.26 -4.04
N ASP A 29 8.82 10.15 -3.66
CA ASP A 29 8.31 10.23 -2.29
C ASP A 29 8.31 8.87 -1.56
N CYS A 30 9.00 7.86 -2.12
CA CYS A 30 9.05 6.50 -1.60
C CYS A 30 7.68 5.81 -1.57
N ALA A 31 6.77 6.11 -2.52
CA ALA A 31 5.44 5.50 -2.54
C ALA A 31 5.08 4.89 -3.90
N VAL A 32 4.12 3.97 -3.88
CA VAL A 32 3.39 3.51 -5.06
C VAL A 32 1.94 3.96 -4.99
N GLU A 33 1.41 4.39 -6.14
CA GLU A 33 0.02 4.82 -6.28
C GLU A 33 -0.87 3.66 -6.75
N VAL A 34 -1.91 3.38 -5.98
CA VAL A 34 -2.96 2.40 -6.30
C VAL A 34 -4.32 2.99 -5.96
N ASP A 35 -5.22 3.03 -6.95
CA ASP A 35 -6.57 3.61 -6.85
C ASP A 35 -6.60 5.07 -6.35
N GLY A 36 -5.53 5.84 -6.64
CA GLY A 36 -5.38 7.21 -6.18
C GLY A 36 -5.02 7.33 -4.70
N ASN A 37 -4.57 6.24 -4.07
CA ASN A 37 -3.99 6.22 -2.74
C ASN A 37 -2.50 5.87 -2.81
N ALA A 38 -1.74 6.47 -1.90
CA ALA A 38 -0.29 6.33 -1.81
C ALA A 38 0.11 5.32 -0.73
N TYR A 39 1.01 4.39 -1.05
CA TYR A 39 1.52 3.38 -0.12
C TYR A 39 3.03 3.43 -0.09
N SER A 40 3.61 3.70 1.08
CA SER A 40 5.06 3.79 1.24
C SER A 40 5.75 2.46 0.93
N VAL A 41 6.95 2.50 0.37
CA VAL A 41 7.84 1.36 0.14
C VAL A 41 9.27 1.75 0.52
N PRO A 42 10.19 0.81 0.74
CA PRO A 42 11.57 1.14 1.09
C PRO A 42 12.21 2.13 0.12
N TRP A 43 12.81 3.20 0.65
CA TRP A 43 13.37 4.30 -0.15
C TRP A 43 14.39 3.86 -1.21
N ARG A 44 15.07 2.74 -0.97
CA ARG A 44 16.05 2.15 -1.88
C ARG A 44 15.44 1.70 -3.22
N LEU A 45 14.10 1.63 -3.29
CA LEU A 45 13.36 1.23 -4.49
C LEU A 45 12.85 2.42 -5.30
N ILE A 46 13.15 3.68 -4.92
CA ILE A 46 12.74 4.85 -5.72
C ILE A 46 13.13 4.66 -7.19
N GLY A 47 12.17 4.85 -8.09
CA GLY A 47 12.36 4.71 -9.53
C GLY A 47 12.27 3.29 -10.08
N GLU A 48 12.31 2.26 -9.22
CA GLU A 48 12.18 0.86 -9.60
C GLU A 48 10.72 0.49 -9.94
N ARG A 49 10.56 -0.61 -10.68
CA ARG A 49 9.25 -1.22 -10.92
C ARG A 49 8.99 -2.34 -9.92
N VAL A 50 7.81 -2.32 -9.30
CA VAL A 50 7.37 -3.31 -8.33
C VAL A 50 6.04 -3.90 -8.75
N ARG A 51 5.82 -5.16 -8.37
CA ARG A 51 4.52 -5.81 -8.49
C ARG A 51 3.68 -5.47 -7.27
N VAL A 52 2.42 -5.12 -7.48
CA VAL A 52 1.47 -4.83 -6.41
C VAL A 52 0.28 -5.76 -6.54
N MET A 53 0.04 -6.55 -5.50
CA MET A 53 -1.10 -7.45 -5.39
C MET A 53 -2.11 -6.86 -4.41
N VAL A 54 -3.35 -6.70 -4.84
CA VAL A 54 -4.45 -6.24 -3.97
C VAL A 54 -5.50 -7.32 -3.90
N GLU A 55 -5.73 -7.85 -2.70
CA GLU A 55 -6.69 -8.93 -2.45
C GLU A 55 -7.16 -8.86 -0.99
N ALA A 56 -8.43 -9.17 -0.76
CA ALA A 56 -9.00 -9.30 0.59
C ALA A 56 -8.71 -8.09 1.51
N GLY A 57 -8.71 -6.87 0.96
CA GLY A 57 -8.43 -5.65 1.70
C GLY A 57 -6.96 -5.46 2.10
N THR A 58 -6.04 -6.21 1.49
CA THR A 58 -4.59 -6.12 1.70
C THR A 58 -3.90 -5.75 0.40
N LEU A 59 -2.92 -4.85 0.47
CA LEU A 59 -2.02 -4.49 -0.62
C LEU A 59 -0.62 -5.00 -0.28
N ARG A 60 -0.07 -5.87 -1.12
CA ARG A 60 1.29 -6.41 -0.99
C ARG A 60 2.15 -5.91 -2.13
N VAL A 61 3.34 -5.42 -1.80
CA VAL A 61 4.32 -4.94 -2.78
C VAL A 61 5.48 -5.93 -2.85
N LEU A 62 5.81 -6.37 -4.06
CA LEU A 62 6.90 -7.29 -4.32
C LEU A 62 7.91 -6.66 -5.28
N HIS A 63 9.19 -6.81 -4.95
CA HIS A 63 10.31 -6.43 -5.80
C HIS A 63 11.21 -7.65 -6.00
N ALA A 64 11.52 -8.00 -7.26
CA ALA A 64 12.29 -9.19 -7.61
C ALA A 64 11.76 -10.48 -6.93
N GLY A 65 10.44 -10.63 -6.83
CA GLY A 65 9.79 -11.79 -6.19
C GLY A 65 9.78 -11.77 -4.66
N ARG A 66 10.40 -10.78 -4.01
CA ARG A 66 10.41 -10.65 -2.55
C ARG A 66 9.38 -9.61 -2.09
N GLU A 67 8.60 -9.94 -1.07
CA GLU A 67 7.72 -8.97 -0.42
C GLU A 67 8.57 -7.89 0.29
N VAL A 68 8.26 -6.63 -0.01
CA VAL A 68 8.98 -5.46 0.51
C VAL A 68 8.11 -4.51 1.31
N ALA A 69 6.79 -4.59 1.16
CA ALA A 69 5.81 -3.84 1.95
C ALA A 69 4.45 -4.53 1.95
N VAL A 70 3.70 -4.39 3.05
CA VAL A 70 2.32 -4.85 3.19
C VAL A 70 1.50 -3.75 3.85
N HIS A 71 0.34 -3.44 3.29
CA HIS A 71 -0.57 -2.42 3.79
C HIS A 71 -2.00 -2.93 3.81
N ALA A 72 -2.83 -2.36 4.69
CA ALA A 72 -4.27 -2.44 4.51
C ALA A 72 -4.67 -1.59 3.29
N GLU A 73 -5.59 -2.08 2.47
CA GLU A 73 -6.17 -1.33 1.35
C GLU A 73 -6.98 -0.15 1.91
N LEU A 74 -6.59 1.07 1.52
CA LEU A 74 -7.33 2.28 1.87
C LEU A 74 -8.62 2.39 1.06
N LYS A 75 -9.67 2.90 1.70
CA LYS A 75 -10.94 3.23 1.03
C LYS A 75 -10.93 4.70 0.61
N GLY A 76 -11.63 5.00 -0.48
CA GLY A 76 -11.63 6.35 -1.06
C GLY A 76 -10.37 6.64 -1.88
N ARG A 77 -10.00 7.92 -1.99
CA ARG A 77 -8.86 8.43 -2.78
C ARG A 77 -8.12 9.52 -2.00
N HIS A 78 -6.87 9.77 -2.37
CA HIS A 78 -5.95 10.74 -1.75
C HIS A 78 -5.52 10.37 -0.32
N GLY A 79 -5.74 9.11 0.10
CA GLY A 79 -5.22 8.59 1.35
C GLY A 79 -3.75 8.17 1.23
N ARG A 80 -3.05 8.14 2.37
CA ARG A 80 -1.65 7.70 2.42
C ARG A 80 -1.41 6.73 3.57
N SER A 81 -0.86 5.56 3.26
CA SER A 81 -0.41 4.57 4.24
C SER A 81 1.11 4.59 4.32
N MET A 82 1.64 5.09 5.43
CA MET A 82 3.09 5.22 5.66
C MET A 82 3.58 4.29 6.74
N GLN A 83 4.77 3.73 6.53
CA GLN A 83 5.53 3.00 7.52
C GLN A 83 6.94 3.60 7.62
N ASP A 84 7.30 4.12 8.79
CA ASP A 84 8.57 4.85 8.98
C ASP A 84 9.80 3.97 8.73
N VAL A 85 9.67 2.65 8.93
CA VAL A 85 10.72 1.66 8.62
C VAL A 85 11.17 1.71 7.15
N HIS A 86 10.32 2.20 6.25
CA HIS A 86 10.68 2.37 4.83
C HIS A 86 11.66 3.52 4.59
N LEU A 87 11.79 4.44 5.54
CA LEU A 87 12.72 5.56 5.53
C LEU A 87 13.99 5.28 6.36
N ALA A 88 14.11 4.09 6.95
CA ALA A 88 15.26 3.74 7.78
C ALA A 88 16.59 3.90 6.99
N GLY A 89 17.52 4.65 7.58
CA GLY A 89 18.81 4.98 6.97
C GLY A 89 18.79 6.13 5.97
N VAL A 90 17.65 6.80 5.76
CA VAL A 90 17.61 8.11 5.07
C VAL A 90 18.06 9.18 6.05
N ALA A 91 19.00 10.04 5.63
CA ALA A 91 19.49 11.13 6.48
C ALA A 91 18.32 12.02 6.96
N GLY A 92 18.16 12.12 8.28
CA GLY A 92 17.08 12.89 8.93
C GLY A 92 15.81 12.10 9.25
N ALA A 93 15.71 10.82 8.88
CA ALA A 93 14.60 9.94 9.29
C ALA A 93 14.58 9.68 10.80
N ASP A 94 15.75 9.61 11.43
CA ASP A 94 15.91 9.46 12.89
C ASP A 94 15.67 10.77 13.67
N GLY A 95 15.15 11.80 12.99
CA GLY A 95 14.89 13.13 13.54
C GLY A 95 16.08 14.07 13.36
N ARG A 96 15.81 15.27 12.84
CA ARG A 96 16.71 16.41 13.08
C ARG A 96 16.60 16.78 14.56
N PRO A 97 17.70 17.08 15.29
CA PRO A 97 17.55 17.84 16.51
C PRO A 97 16.89 19.17 16.11
N VAL A 98 15.63 19.35 16.53
CA VAL A 98 14.98 20.65 16.45
C VAL A 98 15.84 21.58 17.27
N ARG A 99 16.47 22.57 16.64
CA ARG A 99 17.17 23.62 17.37
C ARG A 99 16.13 24.31 18.24
N VAL A 100 16.13 24.02 19.54
CA VAL A 100 15.30 24.74 20.50
C VAL A 100 15.74 26.20 20.41
N ALA A 101 14.80 27.10 20.12
CA ALA A 101 15.08 28.53 20.13
C ALA A 101 15.65 28.89 21.51
N ARG A 102 16.74 29.66 21.50
CA ARG A 102 17.39 30.11 22.74
C ARG A 102 16.38 30.98 23.52
N PRO A 103 16.15 30.72 24.82
CA PRO A 103 15.36 31.65 25.62
C PRO A 103 16.12 32.98 25.74
N GLU A 104 15.36 34.06 25.72
CA GLU A 104 15.80 35.46 25.84
C GLU A 104 16.43 35.80 27.19
#